data_AF-W1XLJ5-F1
#
_entry.id   AF-W1XLJ5-F1
#
_cell.length_a   1.000
_cell.length_b   1.000
_cell.length_c   1.000
_cell.angle_alpha   90.00
_cell.angle_beta   90.00
_cell.angle_gamma   90.00
#
_symmetry.space_group_name_H-M   'P 1'
#
loop_
_entity.id
_entity.type
_entity.pdbx_description
1 polymer ?
#
loop_
_entity_poly.entity_id
_entity_poly.type
_entity_poly.pdbx_seq_one_letter_code
_entity_poly.pdbx_strand_id
1 'polypeptide(L)' 'SRQQFYHIISTSGGNAGLSLEIHPHMLRHSCGFALANMGIDTRLIQDYLGHRNIRHTVWYTASNAGR' A
#
# COMPACT_ATOMS: atom_id res chain seq x y z
N SER A 1 18.59 -8.58 -3.61
CA SER A 1 18.77 -7.80 -2.37
C SER A 1 17.66 -6.75 -2.24
N ARG A 2 17.49 -6.10 -1.08
CA ARG A 2 16.53 -4.97 -0.92
C ARG A 2 16.78 -3.87 -1.96
N GLN A 3 18.05 -3.52 -2.19
CA GLN A 3 18.45 -2.50 -3.17
C GLN A 3 17.97 -2.83 -4.59
N GLN A 4 18.13 -4.09 -5.00
CA GLN A 4 17.71 -4.55 -6.32
C GLN A 4 16.18 -4.49 -6.49
N PHE A 5 15.42 -4.85 -5.45
CA PHE A 5 13.96 -4.72 -5.50
C PHE A 5 13.51 -3.27 -5.62
N TYR A 6 14.15 -2.34 -4.90
CA TYR A 6 13.91 -0.90 -5.07
C TYR A 6 14.19 -0.43 -6.50
N HIS A 7 15.32 -0.85 -7.07
CA HIS A 7 15.68 -0.49 -8.43
C HIS A 7 14.68 -1.02 -9.46
N ILE A 8 14.27 -2.29 -9.35
CA ILE A 8 13.26 -2.89 -10.24
C ILE A 8 11.95 -2.09 -10.19
N ILE A 9 11.44 -1.79 -9.00
CA ILE A 9 10.18 -1.04 -8.84
C ILE A 9 10.29 0.39 -9.39
N SER A 10 11.38 1.09 -9.09
CA SER A 10 11.60 2.46 -9.59
C SER A 10 11.68 2.52 -11.12
N THR A 11 12.48 1.63 -11.73
CA THR A 11 12.59 1.52 -13.20
C THR A 11 11.24 1.15 -13.84
N SER A 12 10.48 0.26 -13.20
CA SER A 12 9.14 -0.12 -13.67
C SER A 12 8.17 1.06 -13.65
N GLY A 13 8.25 1.92 -12.62
CA GLY A 13 7.47 3.16 -12.54
C GLY A 13 7.80 4.15 -13.66
N GLY A 14 9.09 4.32 -13.95
CA GLY A 14 9.56 5.14 -15.08
C GLY A 14 9.06 4.61 -16.42
N ASN A 15 9.14 3.29 -16.64
CA ASN A 15 8.66 2.65 -17.87
C ASN A 15 7.13 2.74 -18.03
N ALA A 16 6.39 2.78 -16.92
CA ALA A 16 4.94 2.97 -16.91
C ALA A 16 4.52 4.44 -17.12
N GLY A 17 5.46 5.38 -17.22
CA GLY A 17 5.18 6.80 -17.39
C GLY A 17 4.54 7.46 -16.16
N LEU A 18 4.70 6.86 -14.98
CA LEU A 18 4.14 7.39 -13.74
C LEU A 18 4.97 8.59 -13.28
N SER A 19 4.32 9.74 -13.07
CA SER A 19 4.98 10.97 -12.61
C SER A 19 5.41 10.93 -11.14
N LEU A 20 5.20 9.81 -10.46
CA LEU A 20 5.46 9.60 -9.04
C LEU A 20 6.70 8.72 -8.87
N GLU A 21 7.52 9.02 -7.86
CA GLU A 21 8.63 8.14 -7.49
C GLU A 21 8.09 6.88 -6.79
N ILE A 22 8.09 5.75 -7.50
CA ILE A 22 7.56 4.49 -6.97
C ILE A 22 8.65 3.72 -6.25
N HIS A 23 8.33 3.31 -5.02
CA HIS A 23 9.16 2.41 -4.23
C HIS A 23 8.31 1.33 -3.55
N PRO A 24 8.89 0.21 -3.07
CA PRO A 24 8.16 -0.90 -2.47
C PRO A 24 7.10 -0.54 -1.41
N HIS A 25 7.38 0.46 -0.57
CA HIS A 25 6.44 0.89 0.47
C HIS A 25 5.17 1.56 -0.10
N MET A 26 5.25 2.22 -1.27
CA MET A 26 4.07 2.78 -1.94
C MET A 26 3.12 1.68 -2.40
N LEU A 27 3.65 0.58 -2.94
CA LEU A 27 2.83 -0.57 -3.34
C LEU A 27 2.08 -1.18 -2.16
N ARG A 28 2.72 -1.20 -0.98
CA ARG A 28 2.07 -1.65 0.26
C ARG A 28 0.94 -0.71 0.69
N HIS A 29 1.12 0.60 0.56
CA HIS A 29 0.05 1.57 0.79
C HIS A 29 -1.10 1.38 -0.19
N SER A 30 -0.80 1.31 -1.49
CA SER A 30 -1.82 1.08 -2.53
C SER A 30 -2.61 -0.20 -2.28
N CYS A 31 -1.96 -1.28 -1.86
CA CYS A 31 -2.62 -2.52 -1.46
C CYS A 31 -3.56 -2.31 -0.26
N GLY A 32 -3.10 -1.62 0.79
CA GLY A 32 -3.92 -1.31 1.96
C GLY A 32 -5.17 -0.48 1.63
N PHE A 33 -5.01 0.58 0.84
CA PHE A 33 -6.13 1.40 0.35
C PHE A 33 -7.07 0.61 -0.55
N ALA A 34 -6.55 -0.23 -1.45
CA ALA A 34 -7.37 -1.07 -2.33
C ALA A 34 -8.25 -2.04 -1.53
N LEU A 35 -7.69 -2.72 -0.53
CA LEU A 35 -8.45 -3.63 0.35
C LEU A 35 -9.51 -2.87 1.17
N ALA A 36 -9.16 -1.67 1.68
CA ALA A 36 -10.10 -0.83 2.40
C ALA A 36 -11.27 -0.37 1.52
N ASN A 37 -10.99 0.04 0.27
CA ASN A 37 -12.01 0.43 -0.72
C ASN A 37 -12.92 -0.73 -1.11
N MET A 38 -12.42 -1.98 -1.07
CA MET A 38 -13.24 -3.19 -1.25
C MET A 38 -14.12 -3.52 -0.03
N GLY A 39 -14.06 -2.71 1.04
CA GLY A 39 -14.84 -2.92 2.26
C GLY A 39 -14.30 -4.04 3.15
N ILE A 40 -13.07 -4.50 2.92
CA ILE A 40 -12.46 -5.53 3.77
C ILE A 40 -12.27 -5.01 5.19
N ASP A 41 -12.52 -5.87 6.16
CA ASP A 41 -12.39 -5.53 7.57
C ASP A 41 -10.97 -5.05 7.91
N THR A 42 -10.89 -3.99 8.74
CA THR A 42 -9.63 -3.32 9.05
C THR A 42 -8.66 -4.23 9.81
N ARG A 43 -9.16 -5.15 10.64
CA ARG A 43 -8.29 -6.11 11.35
C ARG A 43 -7.75 -7.16 10.39
N LEU A 44 -8.55 -7.63 9.43
CA LEU A 44 -8.06 -8.53 8.39
C LEU A 44 -6.96 -7.90 7.54
N ILE A 45 -7.11 -6.62 7.16
CA ILE A 45 -6.06 -5.88 6.44
C ILE A 45 -4.81 -5.74 7.32
N GLN A 46 -4.98 -5.46 8.62
CA GLN A 46 -3.87 -5.33 9.57
C GLN A 46 -3.06 -6.62 9.66
N ASP A 47 -3.74 -7.76 9.80
CA ASP A 47 -3.13 -9.07 9.92
C ASP A 47 -2.44 -9.46 8.61
N TYR A 48 -3.10 -9.24 7.47
CA TYR A 48 -2.55 -9.53 6.15
C TYR A 48 -1.26 -8.73 5.86
N LEU A 49 -1.25 -7.44 6.19
CA LEU A 49 -0.06 -6.61 6.01
C LEU A 49 0.99 -6.86 7.11
N GLY A 50 0.61 -7.45 8.25
CA GLY A 50 1.50 -7.63 9.39
C GLY A 50 1.80 -6.33 10.14
N HIS A 51 0.81 -5.45 10.27
CA HIS A 51 0.95 -4.21 11.04
C HIS A 51 0.83 -4.48 12.54
N ARG A 52 1.94 -4.28 13.26
CA ARG A 52 1.94 -4.37 14.72
C ARG A 52 1.06 -3.30 15.38
N ASN A 53 1.01 -2.11 14.82
CA ASN A 53 0.17 -1.01 15.31
C ASN A 53 -0.98 -0.75 14.35
N ILE A 54 -2.22 -0.90 14.85
CA ILE A 54 -3.45 -0.71 14.08
C ILE A 54 -3.56 0.69 13.46
N ARG A 55 -2.90 1.71 14.05
CA ARG A 55 -2.87 3.07 13.50
C ARG A 55 -2.42 3.08 12.04
N HIS A 56 -1.46 2.22 11.66
CA HIS A 56 -0.95 2.17 10.28
C HIS A 56 -1.99 1.65 9.27
N THR A 57 -2.95 0.84 9.73
CA THR A 57 -4.02 0.30 8.89
C THR A 57 -5.24 1.20 8.87
N VAL A 58 -5.56 1.87 9.99
CA VAL A 58 -6.71 2.79 10.09
C VAL A 58 -6.61 3.96 9.12
N TRP A 59 -5.40 4.39 8.76
CA TRP A 59 -5.21 5.39 7.69
C TRP A 59 -5.84 4.97 6.36
N TYR A 60 -5.86 3.67 6.04
CA TYR A 60 -6.47 3.18 4.80
C TYR A 60 -7.99 3.24 4.81
N THR A 61 -8.59 3.14 5.98
CA THR A 61 -10.05 3.07 6.13
C THR A 61 -10.67 4.42 6.51
N ALA A 62 -9.87 5.38 6.97
CA ALA A 62 -10.31 6.75 7.26
C ALA A 62 -10.76 7.52 6.00
N SER A 63 -10.23 7.16 4.82
CA SER A 63 -10.60 7.77 3.54
C SER A 63 -11.84 7.15 2.89
N ASN A 64 -12.35 6.04 3.45
CA ASN A 64 -13.47 5.31 2.87
C ASN A 64 -14.80 5.96 3.28
N ALA A 65 -15.24 6.94 2.50
CA ALA A 65 -16.48 7.71 2.71
C ALA A 65 -17.77 6.88 2.57
N GLY A 66 -17.68 5.60 2.20
CA GLY A 66 -18.82 4.67 2.05
C GLY A 66 -19.22 3.93 3.32
N ARG A 67 -18.87 4.44 4.50
CA ARG A 67 -19.31 3.92 5.81
C ARG A 67 -20.22 4.91 6.51
#